data_AF-A0A380T665-F1
#
_entry.id   AF-A0A380T665-F1
#
_cell.length_a   1.000
_cell.length_b   1.000
_cell.length_c   1.000
_cell.angle_alpha   90.00
_cell.angle_beta   90.00
_cell.angle_gamma   90.00
#
_symmetry.space_group_name_H-M   'P 1'
#
loop_
_entity.id
_entity.type
_entity.pdbx_description
1 polymer ?
#
loop_
_entity_poly.entity_id
_entity_poly.type
_entity_poly.pdbx_seq_one_letter_code
_entity_poly.pdbx_strand_id
1 'polypeptide(L)' 'MKATFPATDKVGALHVFDIGGNKLRLIAVVHYKTQRLYIKHVLDHGEYDKGKWKE' A
#
# COMPACT_ATOMS: atom_id res chain seq x y z
N MET A 1 -7.64 -8.47 5.91
CA MET A 1 -7.06 -7.70 4.79
C MET A 1 -7.12 -8.49 3.49
N LYS A 2 -6.31 -9.55 3.30
CA LYS A 2 -6.31 -10.37 2.06
C LYS A 2 -7.69 -10.92 1.64
N ALA A 3 -8.58 -11.25 2.58
CA ALA A 3 -9.94 -11.70 2.24
C ALA A 3 -10.79 -10.63 1.52
N THR A 4 -10.58 -9.36 1.84
CA THR A 4 -11.31 -8.22 1.26
C THR A 4 -10.54 -7.56 0.11
N PHE A 5 -9.21 -7.52 0.24
CA PHE A 5 -8.28 -6.97 -0.74
C PHE A 5 -7.21 -8.03 -1.07
N PRO A 6 -7.50 -8.98 -1.98
CA PRO A 6 -6.61 -10.10 -2.27
C PRO A 6 -5.25 -9.66 -2.84
N ALA A 7 -5.26 -8.59 -3.64
CA ALA A 7 -4.07 -7.99 -4.24
C ALA A 7 -3.22 -7.14 -3.27
N THR A 8 -3.60 -7.03 -1.99
CA THR A 8 -2.80 -6.26 -1.02
C THR A 8 -1.58 -7.01 -0.59
N ASP A 9 -0.39 -6.44 -0.74
CA ASP A 9 0.84 -7.02 -0.24
C ASP A 9 1.32 -6.36 1.05
N LYS A 10 1.96 -7.14 1.92
CA LYS A 10 2.53 -6.65 3.18
C LYS A 10 4.05 -6.63 3.05
N VAL A 11 4.64 -5.45 3.13
CA VAL A 11 6.09 -5.22 3.02
C VAL A 11 6.58 -4.62 4.33
N GLY A 12 7.15 -5.47 5.19
CA GLY A 12 7.49 -5.08 6.57
C GLY A 12 6.25 -4.60 7.33
N ALA A 13 6.25 -3.34 7.78
CA ALA A 13 5.12 -2.71 8.47
C ALA A 13 4.07 -2.10 7.52
N LEU A 14 4.37 -2.02 6.23
CA LEU A 14 3.53 -1.38 5.22
C LEU A 14 2.59 -2.38 4.56
N HIS A 15 1.44 -1.89 4.15
CA HIS A 15 0.50 -2.54 3.24
C HIS A 15 0.48 -1.76 1.93
N VAL A 16 0.60 -2.48 0.83
CA VAL A 16 0.58 -1.95 -0.53
C VAL A 16 -0.72 -2.40 -1.18
N PHE A 17 -1.52 -1.46 -1.65
CA PHE A 17 -2.82 -1.71 -2.29
C PHE A 17 -2.77 -1.29 -3.75
N ASP A 18 -3.20 -2.18 -4.63
CA ASP A 18 -3.44 -1.86 -6.03
C ASP A 18 -4.77 -1.13 -6.17
N ILE A 19 -4.74 0.10 -6.70
CA ILE A 19 -5.94 0.92 -6.88
C ILE A 19 -6.01 1.52 -8.29
N GLY A 20 -7.18 2.06 -8.65
CA GLY A 20 -7.39 2.75 -9.92
C GLY A 20 -7.23 1.85 -11.15
N GLY A 21 -7.62 0.57 -11.06
CA GLY A 21 -7.41 -0.42 -12.12
C GLY A 21 -5.95 -0.86 -12.24
N ASN A 22 -5.29 -1.09 -11.10
CA ASN A 22 -3.88 -1.50 -10.99
C ASN A 22 -2.86 -0.45 -11.47
N LYS A 23 -3.28 0.81 -11.67
CA LYS A 23 -2.41 1.89 -12.16
C LYS A 23 -1.57 2.52 -11.05
N LEU A 24 -2.04 2.43 -9.80
CA LEU A 24 -1.42 3.07 -8.66
C LEU A 24 -1.18 2.06 -7.53
N ARG A 25 -0.25 2.42 -6.64
CA ARG A 25 0.09 1.74 -5.40
C ARG A 25 -0.17 2.70 -4.24
N LEU A 26 -1.18 2.40 -3.43
CA LEU A 26 -1.38 3.08 -2.15
C LEU A 26 -0.60 2.33 -1.08
N ILE A 27 0.30 3.02 -0.40
CA ILE A 27 1.19 2.44 0.60
C ILE A 27 0.80 3.02 1.95
N ALA A 28 0.46 2.15 2.90
CA ALA A 28 -0.06 2.58 4.18
C ALA A 28 0.41 1.72 5.35
N VAL A 29 0.49 2.33 6.53
CA VAL A 29 0.60 1.60 7.80
C VAL A 29 -0.80 1.37 8.34
N VAL A 30 -1.07 0.16 8.83
CA VAL A 30 -2.37 -0.20 9.39
C VAL A 30 -2.22 -0.53 10.87
N HIS A 31 -2.86 0.26 11.72
CA HIS A 31 -2.95 0.02 13.15
C HIS A 31 -4.28 -0.67 13.47
N TYR A 32 -4.26 -2.01 13.52
CA TYR A 32 -5.47 -2.81 13.71
C TYR A 32 -6.19 -2.55 15.04
N LYS A 33 -5.44 -2.39 16.14
CA LYS A 33 -6.02 -2.16 17.47
C LYS A 33 -6.84 -0.88 17.54
N THR A 34 -6.33 0.20 16.93
CA THR A 34 -7.02 1.50 16.89
C THR A 34 -7.91 1.66 15.67
N GLN A 35 -7.97 0.65 14.79
CA GLN A 35 -8.66 0.70 13.49
C GLN A 35 -8.32 1.94 12.65
N ARG A 36 -7.03 2.29 12.60
CA ARG A 36 -6.55 3.45 11.82
C ARG A 36 -5.65 3.01 10.68
N LEU A 37 -5.79 3.66 9.55
CA LEU A 37 -4.93 3.51 8.37
C LEU A 37 -4.28 4.85 8.07
N TYR A 38 -2.97 4.85 7.90
CA TYR A 38 -2.18 6.04 7.60
C TYR A 38 -1.54 5.88 6.23
N ILE A 39 -1.97 6.68 5.27
CA ILE A 39 -1.39 6.71 3.93
C ILE A 39 -0.02 7.38 4.01
N LYS A 40 1.01 6.67 3.53
CA LYS A 40 2.38 7.18 3.42
C LYS A 40 2.63 7.73 2.02
N HIS A 41 2.27 6.96 1.00
CA HIS A 41 2.45 7.34 -0.40
C HIS A 41 1.29 6.85 -1.26
N VAL A 42 1.06 7.55 -2.36
CA VAL A 42 0.29 7.08 -3.51
C VAL A 42 1.17 7.29 -4.72
N LEU A 43 1.61 6.19 -5.33
CA LEU A 43 2.58 6.19 -6.42
C LEU A 43 1.98 5.53 -7.65
N ASP A 44 2.44 5.88 -8.84
CA ASP A 44 2.24 5.02 -9.99
C ASP A 44 3.12 3.76 -9.90
N HIS A 45 2.87 2.79 -10.80
CA HIS A 45 3.61 1.53 -10.81
C HIS A 45 5.12 1.74 -11.04
N GLY A 46 5.51 2.65 -11.94
CA GLY A 46 6.91 2.90 -12.26
C GLY A 46 7.66 3.59 -11.12
N GLU A 47 7.00 4.47 -10.38
CA GLU A 47 7.53 5.09 -9.17
C GLU A 47 7.71 4.09 -8.03
N TYR A 48 6.74 3.18 -7.87
CA TYR A 48 6.84 2.10 -6.90
C TYR A 48 8.02 1.17 -7.20
N ASP A 49 8.18 0.77 -8.46
CA ASP A 49 9.25 -0.13 -8.91
C ASP A 49 10.63 0.49 -8.77
N LYS A 50 10.75 1.80 -8.98
CA LYS A 50 11.97 2.57 -8.71
C LYS A 50 12.29 2.69 -7.22
N GLY A 51 11.40 2.23 -6.33
CA GLY A 51 11.62 2.20 -4.89
C GLY A 51 11.42 3.55 -4.20
N LYS A 52 10.74 4.52 -4.82
CA LYS A 52 10.50 5.86 -4.25
C LYS A 52 9.78 5.85 -2.89
N TRP A 53 9.15 4.75 -2.52
CA TRP A 53 8.50 4.56 -1.22
C TRP A 53 9.46 4.23 -0.07
N LYS A 54 10.75 4.02 -0.37
CA LYS A 54 11.80 3.71 0.61
C LYS A 54 12.62 4.93 1.02
N GLU A 55 12.45 6.05 0.33
CA GLU A 55 13.08 7.36 0.61
C GLU A 55 12.41 8.03 1.81
#